data_AF-A0A9D2Q8Y8-F1
#
_entry.id   AF-A0A9D2Q8Y8-F1
#
_cell.length_a   1.000
_cell.length_b   1.000
_cell.length_c   1.000
_cell.angle_alpha   90.00
_cell.angle_beta   90.00
_cell.angle_gamma   90.00
#
_symmetry.space_group_name_H-M   'P 1'
#
loop_
_entity.id
_entity.type
_entity.pdbx_description
1 polymer ?
#
loop_
_entity_poly.entity_id
_entity_poly.type
_entity_poly.pdbx_seq_one_letter_code
_entity_poly.pdbx_strand_id
1 'polypeptide(L)'
;MNRQWKKFDELAEQCYTDMIRNTADMTNWNNGFQLLTEIISDGRAENPDFAKELYLLDDETDYEHDLQGWLEDYLGELEIREMHAELEAVCRKLLKMFAWEEEYPTDIRFQMASALESQGKTEEALDLCIEWTSKEPDNPYAAAALIYAKMNADDLEGAEKIVKQHISDDTACDEENYVIFAAAERLYQKTGNNVMEKKMDRAREEYDKKMEAYLMGQDDEYGFGDDEEFMDDELPFN
;
A
#
# COMPACT_ATOMS: atom_id res chain seq x y z
N MET A 1 -11.53 24.02 -13.86
CA MET A 1 -12.20 23.01 -13.00
C MET A 1 -13.33 22.22 -13.67
N ASN A 2 -14.60 22.65 -13.73
CA ASN A 2 -15.71 21.73 -14.11
C ASN A 2 -15.55 21.00 -15.47
N ARG A 3 -14.88 21.64 -16.47
CA ARG A 3 -14.57 20.98 -17.75
C ARG A 3 -13.43 19.95 -17.67
N GLN A 4 -12.45 20.17 -16.80
CA GLN A 4 -11.31 19.25 -16.62
C GLN A 4 -11.77 17.97 -15.93
N TRP A 5 -12.61 18.10 -14.90
CA TRP A 5 -13.21 16.95 -14.22
C TRP A 5 -14.02 16.06 -15.15
N LYS A 6 -14.92 16.62 -15.96
CA LYS A 6 -15.64 15.84 -16.99
C LYS A 6 -14.72 15.10 -17.96
N LYS A 7 -13.60 15.72 -18.34
CA LYS A 7 -12.62 15.09 -19.21
C LYS A 7 -11.86 13.97 -18.47
N PHE A 8 -11.61 14.14 -17.17
CA PHE A 8 -11.03 13.11 -16.34
C PHE A 8 -11.99 11.90 -16.26
N ASP A 9 -13.28 12.12 -16.01
CA ASP A 9 -14.29 11.05 -15.97
C ASP A 9 -14.36 10.27 -17.27
N GLU A 10 -14.35 10.97 -18.42
CA GLU A 10 -14.33 10.35 -19.75
C GLU A 10 -13.07 9.49 -19.97
N LEU A 11 -11.92 9.89 -19.41
CA LEU A 11 -10.67 9.12 -19.47
C LEU A 11 -10.72 7.93 -18.51
N ALA A 12 -11.21 8.12 -17.29
CA ALA A 12 -11.34 7.06 -16.30
C ALA A 12 -12.25 5.92 -16.79
N GLU A 13 -13.41 6.25 -17.38
CA GLU A 13 -14.31 5.26 -17.99
C GLU A 13 -13.62 4.46 -19.11
N GLN A 14 -12.78 5.14 -19.92
CA GLN A 14 -12.01 4.49 -20.97
C GLN A 14 -10.93 3.56 -20.40
N CYS A 15 -10.25 3.96 -19.32
CA CYS A 15 -9.26 3.13 -18.62
C CYS A 15 -9.89 1.78 -18.19
N TYR A 16 -11.05 1.83 -17.53
CA TYR A 16 -11.75 0.61 -17.10
C TYR A 16 -12.29 -0.21 -18.28
N THR A 17 -12.75 0.44 -19.35
CA THR A 17 -13.14 -0.26 -20.58
C THR A 17 -11.96 -1.00 -21.21
N ASP A 18 -10.78 -0.38 -21.24
CA ASP A 18 -9.55 -0.96 -21.78
C ASP A 18 -9.04 -2.12 -20.91
N MET A 19 -9.16 -1.99 -19.58
CA MET A 19 -8.86 -3.05 -18.62
C MET A 19 -9.77 -4.27 -18.80
N ILE A 20 -11.10 -4.09 -18.94
CA ILE A 20 -12.05 -5.18 -19.23
C ILE A 20 -11.70 -5.88 -20.55
N ARG A 21 -11.20 -5.13 -21.53
CA ARG A 21 -10.76 -5.65 -22.83
C ARG A 21 -9.34 -6.24 -22.81
N ASN A 22 -8.65 -6.17 -21.67
CA ASN A 22 -7.26 -6.56 -21.49
C ASN A 22 -6.32 -5.91 -22.52
N THR A 23 -6.51 -4.60 -22.73
CA THR A 23 -5.70 -3.82 -23.66
C THR A 23 -4.37 -3.46 -22.99
N ALA A 24 -3.26 -3.69 -23.71
CA ALA A 24 -1.91 -3.38 -23.21
C ALA A 24 -1.55 -1.88 -23.31
N ASP A 25 -2.38 -1.08 -23.97
CA ASP A 25 -2.16 0.35 -24.17
C ASP A 25 -2.47 1.13 -22.89
N MET A 26 -1.45 1.78 -22.33
CA MET A 26 -1.56 2.62 -21.12
C MET A 26 -1.83 4.10 -21.44
N THR A 27 -2.12 4.45 -22.69
CA THR A 27 -2.30 5.85 -23.11
C THR A 27 -3.40 6.56 -22.32
N ASN A 28 -4.55 5.92 -22.10
CA ASN A 28 -5.65 6.55 -21.37
C ASN A 28 -5.31 6.77 -19.89
N TRP A 29 -4.71 5.77 -19.25
CA TRP A 29 -4.19 5.86 -17.89
C TRP A 29 -3.18 7.01 -17.72
N ASN A 30 -2.17 7.05 -18.59
CA ASN A 30 -1.13 8.08 -18.58
C ASN A 30 -1.71 9.49 -18.83
N ASN A 31 -2.69 9.61 -19.74
CA ASN A 31 -3.38 10.87 -20.02
C ASN A 31 -4.25 11.32 -18.84
N GLY A 32 -4.92 10.38 -18.16
CA GLY A 32 -5.70 10.63 -16.95
C GLY A 32 -4.81 11.18 -15.84
N PHE A 33 -3.66 10.53 -15.62
CA PHE A 33 -2.70 10.96 -14.58
C PHE A 33 -2.10 12.33 -14.91
N GLN A 34 -1.76 12.58 -16.18
CA GLN A 34 -1.31 13.90 -16.61
C GLN A 34 -2.37 14.96 -16.33
N LEU A 35 -3.62 14.72 -16.74
CA LEU A 35 -4.73 15.65 -16.53
C LEU A 35 -4.98 15.91 -15.04
N LEU A 36 -4.94 14.87 -14.19
CA LEU A 36 -5.06 15.02 -12.74
C LEU A 36 -3.97 15.97 -12.20
N THR A 37 -2.73 15.80 -12.65
CA THR A 37 -1.63 16.67 -12.20
C THR A 37 -1.77 18.11 -12.70
N GLU A 38 -2.39 18.33 -13.86
CA GLU A 38 -2.76 19.65 -14.36
C GLU A 38 -3.86 20.28 -13.50
N ILE A 39 -4.90 19.52 -13.14
CA ILE A 39 -5.98 19.98 -12.25
C ILE A 39 -5.42 20.45 -10.91
N ILE A 40 -4.52 19.66 -10.31
CA ILE A 40 -3.85 20.00 -9.04
C ILE A 40 -3.02 21.27 -9.18
N SER A 41 -2.23 21.37 -10.26
CA SER A 41 -1.41 22.55 -10.51
C SER A 41 -2.25 23.81 -10.71
N ASP A 42 -3.36 23.72 -11.44
CA ASP A 42 -4.27 24.84 -11.68
C ASP A 42 -4.97 25.26 -10.38
N GLY A 43 -5.46 24.29 -9.60
CA GLY A 43 -6.06 24.56 -8.29
C GLY A 43 -5.07 25.24 -7.33
N ARG A 44 -3.82 24.78 -7.31
CA ARG A 44 -2.74 25.38 -6.49
C ARG A 44 -2.30 26.77 -6.94
N ALA A 45 -2.51 27.11 -8.22
CA ALA A 45 -2.26 28.47 -8.70
C ALA A 45 -3.29 29.48 -8.13
N GLU A 46 -4.50 29.03 -7.81
CA GLU A 46 -5.55 29.85 -7.20
C GLU A 46 -5.52 29.79 -5.66
N ASN A 47 -5.31 28.59 -5.10
CA ASN A 47 -5.21 28.32 -3.67
C ASN A 47 -4.00 27.43 -3.39
N PRO A 48 -2.88 27.94 -2.84
CA PRO A 48 -1.67 27.14 -2.60
C PRO A 48 -1.88 25.87 -1.75
N ASP A 49 -2.90 25.85 -0.89
CA ASP A 49 -3.23 24.72 -0.02
C ASP A 49 -4.20 23.72 -0.68
N PHE A 50 -4.62 23.96 -1.93
CA PHE A 50 -5.49 23.06 -2.69
C PHE A 50 -4.90 21.66 -2.77
N ALA A 51 -5.68 20.67 -2.33
CA ALA A 51 -5.30 19.27 -2.30
C ALA A 51 -3.86 19.04 -1.79
N LYS A 52 -3.52 19.62 -0.62
CA LYS A 52 -2.20 19.45 -0.01
C LYS A 52 -1.91 17.98 0.37
N GLU A 53 -2.95 17.21 0.67
CA GLU A 53 -2.94 15.77 0.93
C GLU A 53 -3.72 15.03 -0.16
N LEU A 54 -3.49 13.73 -0.32
CA LEU A 54 -4.12 12.94 -1.37
C LEU A 54 -5.63 12.84 -1.18
N TYR A 55 -6.10 12.44 0.02
CA TYR A 55 -7.52 12.30 0.33
C TYR A 55 -8.34 13.58 0.10
N LEU A 56 -7.70 14.75 0.20
CA LEU A 56 -8.36 16.04 0.00
C LEU A 56 -8.82 16.23 -1.45
N LEU A 57 -8.24 15.52 -2.42
CA LEU A 57 -8.73 15.54 -3.79
C LEU A 57 -10.16 15.01 -3.90
N ASP A 58 -10.45 13.92 -3.19
CA ASP A 58 -11.78 13.34 -3.15
C ASP A 58 -12.72 14.18 -2.29
N ASP A 59 -12.27 14.66 -1.12
CA ASP A 59 -13.08 15.54 -0.25
C ASP A 59 -13.51 16.83 -0.97
N GLU A 60 -12.59 17.49 -1.70
CA GLU A 60 -12.89 18.71 -2.47
C GLU A 60 -13.88 18.48 -3.62
N THR A 61 -14.06 17.23 -4.06
CA THR A 61 -14.96 16.85 -5.14
C THR A 61 -16.19 16.09 -4.64
N ASP A 62 -16.43 16.05 -3.32
CA ASP A 62 -17.52 15.29 -2.69
C ASP A 62 -17.53 13.82 -3.16
N TYR A 63 -16.32 13.26 -3.34
CA TYR A 63 -16.06 11.90 -3.81
C TYR A 63 -16.69 11.58 -5.18
N GLU A 64 -16.99 12.58 -6.02
CA GLU A 64 -17.65 12.37 -7.33
C GLU A 64 -16.80 11.54 -8.31
N HIS A 65 -15.48 11.56 -8.16
CA HIS A 65 -14.53 11.04 -9.16
C HIS A 65 -13.72 9.82 -8.72
N ASP A 66 -13.76 9.43 -7.44
CA ASP A 66 -13.00 8.30 -6.87
C ASP A 66 -11.50 8.32 -7.26
N LEU A 67 -10.83 9.44 -6.95
CA LEU A 67 -9.47 9.74 -7.42
C LEU A 67 -8.42 8.86 -6.76
N GLN A 68 -8.59 8.57 -5.48
CA GLN A 68 -7.70 7.68 -4.75
C GLN A 68 -7.81 6.23 -5.28
N GLY A 69 -9.03 5.71 -5.45
CA GLY A 69 -9.26 4.40 -6.06
C GLY A 69 -8.72 4.32 -7.49
N TRP A 70 -8.97 5.34 -8.32
CA TRP A 70 -8.44 5.39 -9.68
C TRP A 70 -6.91 5.41 -9.71
N LEU A 71 -6.25 6.10 -8.78
CA LEU A 71 -4.79 6.13 -8.67
C LEU A 71 -4.22 4.78 -8.25
N GLU A 72 -4.86 4.09 -7.31
CA GLU A 72 -4.48 2.74 -6.88
C GLU A 72 -4.55 1.76 -8.06
N ASP A 73 -5.65 1.79 -8.81
CA ASP A 73 -5.82 0.98 -10.02
C ASP A 73 -4.77 1.30 -11.08
N TYR A 74 -4.45 2.59 -11.29
CA TYR A 74 -3.42 2.99 -12.25
C TYR A 74 -2.04 2.42 -11.89
N LEU A 75 -1.64 2.54 -10.62
CA LEU A 75 -0.37 2.01 -10.14
C LEU A 75 -0.33 0.48 -10.26
N GLY A 76 -1.43 -0.19 -9.91
CA GLY A 76 -1.58 -1.65 -10.08
C GLY A 76 -1.47 -2.08 -11.55
N GLU A 77 -2.09 -1.36 -12.48
CA GLU A 77 -2.04 -1.67 -13.91
C GLU A 77 -0.63 -1.50 -14.51
N LEU A 78 0.15 -0.52 -14.02
CA LEU A 78 1.57 -0.36 -14.36
C LEU A 78 2.41 -1.54 -13.83
N GLU A 79 2.14 -1.97 -12.60
CA GLU A 79 2.81 -3.12 -11.98
C GLU A 79 2.53 -4.42 -12.74
N ILE A 80 1.25 -4.73 -13.00
CA ILE A 80 0.81 -5.93 -13.75
C ILE A 80 1.45 -6.00 -15.14
N ARG A 81 1.65 -4.85 -15.78
CA ARG A 81 2.28 -4.75 -17.12
C ARG A 81 3.81 -4.66 -17.07
N GLU A 82 4.42 -4.80 -15.90
CA GLU A 82 5.87 -4.74 -15.69
C GLU A 82 6.49 -3.40 -16.18
N MET A 83 5.69 -2.32 -16.17
CA MET A 83 6.11 -0.97 -16.57
C MET A 83 6.86 -0.26 -15.44
N HIS A 84 7.93 -0.89 -14.95
CA HIS A 84 8.61 -0.51 -13.71
C HIS A 84 9.24 0.89 -13.77
N ALA A 85 9.75 1.32 -14.93
CA ALA A 85 10.33 2.65 -15.08
C ALA A 85 9.26 3.75 -14.98
N GLU A 86 8.09 3.54 -15.60
CA GLU A 86 6.94 4.43 -15.50
C GLU A 86 6.35 4.42 -14.09
N LEU A 87 6.17 3.25 -13.48
CA LEU A 87 5.71 3.11 -12.10
C LEU A 87 6.60 3.91 -11.13
N GLU A 88 7.92 3.74 -11.21
CA GLU A 88 8.86 4.53 -10.42
C GLU A 88 8.67 6.04 -10.64
N ALA A 89 8.54 6.48 -11.89
CA ALA A 89 8.37 7.89 -12.23
C ALA A 89 7.08 8.48 -11.64
N VAL A 90 5.98 7.72 -11.69
CA VAL A 90 4.68 8.10 -11.12
C VAL A 90 4.76 8.16 -9.59
N CYS A 91 5.29 7.12 -8.93
CA CYS A 91 5.46 7.09 -7.48
C CYS A 91 6.28 8.29 -6.99
N ARG A 92 7.42 8.59 -7.64
CA ARG A 92 8.24 9.76 -7.31
C ARG A 92 7.50 11.08 -7.48
N LYS A 93 6.62 11.18 -8.48
CA LYS A 93 5.81 12.38 -8.70
C LYS A 93 4.77 12.52 -7.59
N LEU A 94 4.04 11.46 -7.26
CA LEU A 94 3.06 11.44 -6.16
C LEU A 94 3.71 11.80 -4.82
N LEU A 95 4.84 11.17 -4.47
CA LEU A 95 5.57 11.43 -3.23
C LEU A 95 6.05 12.88 -3.09
N LYS A 96 6.29 13.58 -4.20
CA LYS A 96 6.68 15.00 -4.21
C LYS A 96 5.48 15.96 -4.29
N MET A 97 4.34 15.47 -4.75
CA MET A 97 3.18 16.29 -5.06
C MET A 97 2.35 16.59 -3.81
N PHE A 98 2.31 15.69 -2.84
CA PHE A 98 1.56 15.84 -1.59
C PHE A 98 2.48 16.02 -0.38
N ALA A 99 1.92 16.53 0.71
CA ALA A 99 2.65 16.81 1.94
C ALA A 99 2.89 15.55 2.78
N TRP A 100 1.91 14.62 2.81
CA TRP A 100 1.96 13.38 3.58
C TRP A 100 2.14 13.62 5.09
N GLU A 101 1.47 14.64 5.63
CA GLU A 101 1.48 14.96 7.06
C GLU A 101 0.38 14.23 7.82
N GLU A 102 -0.74 13.95 7.16
CA GLU A 102 -1.93 13.33 7.75
C GLU A 102 -2.10 11.85 7.34
N GLU A 103 -1.57 11.46 6.19
CA GLU A 103 -1.58 10.08 5.68
C GLU A 103 -0.16 9.61 5.33
N TYR A 104 0.10 8.33 5.55
CA TYR A 104 1.37 7.70 5.19
C TYR A 104 1.25 7.06 3.80
N PRO A 105 2.09 7.44 2.80
CA PRO A 105 2.07 6.87 1.45
C PRO A 105 2.74 5.50 1.40
N THR A 106 2.30 4.58 2.26
CA THR A 106 2.88 3.25 2.45
C THR A 106 2.90 2.47 1.14
N ASP A 107 1.76 2.36 0.46
CA ASP A 107 1.65 1.57 -0.78
C ASP A 107 2.50 2.18 -1.90
N ILE A 108 2.50 3.50 -2.03
CA ILE A 108 3.31 4.21 -3.04
C ILE A 108 4.81 3.97 -2.80
N ARG A 109 5.27 3.99 -1.55
CA ARG A 109 6.69 3.69 -1.23
C ARG A 109 7.02 2.22 -1.46
N PHE A 110 6.11 1.31 -1.10
CA PHE A 110 6.30 -0.12 -1.31
C PHE A 110 6.40 -0.46 -2.81
N GLN A 111 5.48 0.05 -3.61
CA GLN A 111 5.50 -0.10 -5.07
C GLN A 111 6.75 0.55 -5.70
N MET A 112 7.17 1.72 -5.21
CA MET A 112 8.40 2.35 -5.69
C MET A 112 9.64 1.50 -5.40
N ALA A 113 9.75 0.92 -4.20
CA ALA A 113 10.84 0.01 -3.85
C ALA A 113 10.84 -1.24 -4.74
N SER A 114 9.67 -1.85 -4.94
CA SER A 114 9.48 -2.99 -5.86
C SER A 114 9.90 -2.65 -7.29
N ALA A 115 9.46 -1.50 -7.82
CA ALA A 115 9.78 -1.04 -9.16
C ALA A 115 11.28 -0.76 -9.36
N LEU A 116 11.96 -0.21 -8.35
CA LEU A 116 13.41 -0.01 -8.38
C LEU A 116 14.17 -1.35 -8.45
N GLU A 117 13.76 -2.33 -7.64
CA GLU A 117 14.38 -3.66 -7.64
C GLU A 117 14.17 -4.40 -8.96
N SER A 118 12.96 -4.33 -9.54
CA SER A 118 12.69 -4.94 -10.85
C SER A 118 13.50 -4.31 -12.00
N GLN A 119 14.01 -3.10 -11.81
CA GLN A 119 14.94 -2.45 -12.73
C GLN A 119 16.42 -2.76 -12.43
N GLY A 120 16.72 -3.53 -11.39
CA GLY A 120 18.09 -3.81 -10.92
C GLY A 120 18.75 -2.63 -10.19
N LYS A 121 17.97 -1.64 -9.74
CA LYS A 121 18.46 -0.48 -8.97
C LYS A 121 18.50 -0.80 -7.46
N THR A 122 19.11 -1.92 -7.11
CA THR A 122 19.08 -2.50 -5.76
C THR A 122 19.65 -1.58 -4.68
N GLU A 123 20.74 -0.87 -4.94
CA GLU A 123 21.30 0.09 -3.96
C GLU A 123 20.31 1.23 -3.66
N GLU A 124 19.62 1.73 -4.68
CA GLU A 124 18.67 2.83 -4.53
C GLU A 124 17.38 2.38 -3.81
N ALA A 125 16.87 1.18 -4.11
CA ALA A 125 15.75 0.59 -3.37
C ALA A 125 16.11 0.34 -1.91
N LEU A 126 17.32 -0.16 -1.63
CA LEU A 126 17.79 -0.36 -0.26
C LEU A 126 17.87 0.96 0.51
N ASP A 127 18.48 2.00 -0.08
CA ASP A 127 18.58 3.32 0.55
C ASP A 127 17.20 3.92 0.84
N LEU A 128 16.26 3.79 -0.10
CA LEU A 128 14.86 4.19 0.08
C LEU A 128 14.22 3.48 1.29
N CYS A 129 14.33 2.15 1.36
CA CYS A 129 13.75 1.38 2.45
C CYS A 129 14.40 1.71 3.80
N ILE A 130 15.71 1.92 3.85
CA ILE A 130 16.42 2.34 5.07
C ILE A 130 15.90 3.71 5.54
N GLU A 131 15.78 4.68 4.64
CA GLU A 131 15.25 6.00 4.96
C GLU A 131 13.80 5.89 5.46
N TRP A 132 12.96 5.11 4.79
CA TRP A 132 11.56 4.93 5.16
C TRP A 132 11.42 4.31 6.56
N THR A 133 12.07 3.17 6.84
CA THR A 133 12.04 2.56 8.18
C THR A 133 12.61 3.48 9.26
N SER A 134 13.55 4.38 8.93
CA SER A 134 14.09 5.34 9.90
C SER A 134 13.08 6.43 10.29
N LYS A 135 12.17 6.81 9.39
CA LYS A 135 11.12 7.80 9.62
C LYS A 135 9.89 7.18 10.27
N GLU A 136 9.60 5.92 9.92
CA GLU A 136 8.42 5.17 10.35
C GLU A 136 8.84 3.80 10.92
N PRO A 137 9.49 3.77 12.10
CA PRO A 137 10.06 2.54 12.66
C PRO A 137 8.99 1.51 13.08
N ASP A 138 7.78 1.98 13.38
CA ASP A 138 6.65 1.14 13.78
C ASP A 138 5.78 0.72 12.58
N ASN A 139 6.12 1.14 11.35
CA ASN A 139 5.38 0.75 10.15
C ASN A 139 5.81 -0.65 9.67
N PRO A 140 4.92 -1.66 9.73
CA PRO A 140 5.26 -3.03 9.37
C PRO A 140 5.58 -3.20 7.88
N TYR A 141 4.98 -2.39 7.00
CA TYR A 141 5.28 -2.39 5.57
C TYR A 141 6.68 -1.83 5.29
N ALA A 142 7.11 -0.81 6.04
CA ALA A 142 8.47 -0.30 5.93
C ALA A 142 9.50 -1.37 6.33
N ALA A 143 9.23 -2.12 7.39
CA ALA A 143 10.07 -3.24 7.82
C ALA A 143 10.11 -4.37 6.78
N ALA A 144 8.96 -4.76 6.23
CA ALA A 144 8.88 -5.76 5.18
C ALA A 144 9.61 -5.34 3.89
N ALA A 145 9.42 -4.09 3.45
CA ALA A 145 10.13 -3.55 2.29
C ALA A 145 11.65 -3.56 2.49
N LEU A 146 12.12 -3.25 3.71
CA LEU A 146 13.55 -3.33 4.04
C LEU A 146 14.07 -4.78 4.04
N ILE A 147 13.28 -5.75 4.51
CA ILE A 147 13.63 -7.18 4.42
C ILE A 147 13.83 -7.59 2.96
N TYR A 148 12.88 -7.26 2.08
CA TYR A 148 12.98 -7.57 0.65
C TYR A 148 14.17 -6.89 -0.02
N ALA A 149 14.38 -5.60 0.23
CA ALA A 149 15.52 -4.86 -0.34
C ALA A 149 16.87 -5.45 0.10
N LYS A 150 17.01 -5.81 1.40
CA LYS A 150 18.20 -6.50 1.90
C LYS A 150 18.40 -7.87 1.26
N MET A 151 17.32 -8.62 1.07
CA MET A 151 17.39 -9.89 0.36
C MET A 151 17.88 -9.72 -1.08
N ASN A 152 17.42 -8.70 -1.79
CA ASN A 152 17.84 -8.42 -3.17
C ASN A 152 19.29 -7.92 -3.24
N ALA A 153 19.75 -7.20 -2.22
CA ALA A 153 21.15 -6.83 -2.03
C ALA A 153 22.04 -7.99 -1.52
N ASP A 154 21.52 -9.22 -1.43
CA ASP A 154 22.17 -10.41 -0.87
C ASP A 154 22.66 -10.27 0.60
N ASP A 155 22.14 -9.28 1.35
CA ASP A 155 22.32 -9.12 2.80
C ASP A 155 21.29 -9.96 3.58
N LEU A 156 21.41 -11.29 3.46
CA LEU A 156 20.48 -12.24 4.10
C LEU A 156 20.55 -12.21 5.64
N GLU A 157 21.74 -12.00 6.20
CA GLU A 157 21.93 -11.88 7.65
C GLU A 157 21.28 -10.59 8.19
N GLY A 158 21.44 -9.47 7.46
CA GLY A 158 20.78 -8.22 7.79
C GLY A 158 19.27 -8.32 7.69
N ALA A 159 18.74 -8.99 6.65
CA ALA A 159 17.31 -9.25 6.51
C ALA A 159 16.77 -10.08 7.69
N GLU A 160 17.47 -11.15 8.09
CA GLU A 160 17.07 -11.99 9.22
C GLU A 160 17.10 -11.23 10.55
N LYS A 161 18.03 -10.27 10.70
CA LYS A 161 18.07 -9.40 11.88
C LYS A 161 16.80 -8.55 12.00
N ILE A 162 16.28 -8.02 10.88
CA ILE A 162 15.02 -7.26 10.88
C ILE A 162 13.86 -8.19 11.25
N VAL A 163 13.77 -9.39 10.64
CA VAL A 163 12.76 -10.38 11.00
C VAL A 163 12.74 -10.64 12.51
N LYS A 164 13.91 -10.87 13.13
CA LYS A 164 14.03 -11.14 14.58
C LYS A 164 13.70 -9.94 15.47
N GLN A 165 13.68 -8.72 14.94
CA GLN A 165 13.25 -7.53 15.68
C GLN A 165 11.73 -7.46 15.81
N HIS A 166 11.00 -7.97 14.82
CA HIS A 166 9.54 -7.90 14.76
C HIS A 166 8.85 -9.23 15.12
N ILE A 167 9.49 -10.38 14.83
CA ILE A 167 8.92 -11.72 15.04
C ILE A 167 9.77 -12.47 16.06
N SER A 168 9.21 -12.63 17.26
CA SER A 168 9.70 -13.54 18.31
C SER A 168 9.00 -14.91 18.24
N ASP A 169 9.40 -15.86 19.08
CA ASP A 169 8.81 -17.20 19.07
C ASP A 169 7.32 -17.23 19.41
N ASP A 170 6.85 -16.27 20.21
CA ASP A 170 5.47 -16.14 20.69
C ASP A 170 4.66 -15.10 19.89
N THR A 171 5.24 -14.50 18.84
CA THR A 171 4.54 -13.50 18.02
C THR A 171 3.49 -14.20 17.16
N ALA A 172 2.22 -13.88 17.38
CA ALA A 172 1.13 -14.33 16.52
C ALA A 172 1.07 -13.49 15.24
N CYS A 173 0.68 -14.12 14.13
CA CYS A 173 0.38 -13.40 12.90
C CYS A 173 -0.99 -12.72 13.04
N ASP A 174 -1.06 -11.45 12.68
CA ASP A 174 -2.27 -10.62 12.66
C ASP A 174 -2.29 -9.74 11.40
N GLU A 175 -3.28 -8.85 11.29
CA GLU A 175 -3.45 -7.95 10.13
C GLU A 175 -2.25 -7.03 9.93
N GLU A 176 -1.74 -6.44 11.02
CA GLU A 176 -0.69 -5.43 10.97
C GLU A 176 0.65 -6.06 10.58
N ASN A 177 0.98 -7.22 11.15
CA ASN A 177 2.30 -7.84 10.97
C ASN A 177 2.35 -8.89 9.85
N TYR A 178 1.22 -9.21 9.20
CA TYR A 178 1.13 -10.22 8.13
C TYR A 178 2.20 -10.03 7.05
N VAL A 179 2.42 -8.78 6.65
CA VAL A 179 3.39 -8.41 5.60
C VAL A 179 4.84 -8.77 5.99
N ILE A 180 5.18 -8.69 7.27
CA ILE A 180 6.50 -9.08 7.78
C ILE A 180 6.65 -10.60 7.77
N PHE A 181 5.60 -11.35 8.13
CA PHE A 181 5.59 -12.81 8.03
C PHE A 181 5.78 -13.27 6.58
N ALA A 182 5.14 -12.62 5.62
CA ALA A 182 5.32 -12.90 4.20
C ALA A 182 6.78 -12.66 3.74
N ALA A 183 7.38 -11.54 4.17
CA ALA A 183 8.78 -11.25 3.86
C ALA A 183 9.75 -12.26 4.52
N ALA A 184 9.48 -12.64 5.77
CA ALA A 184 10.27 -13.63 6.51
C ALA A 184 10.20 -15.03 5.87
N GLU A 185 9.02 -15.47 5.44
CA GLU A 185 8.83 -16.72 4.70
C GLU A 185 9.72 -16.75 3.45
N ARG A 186 9.68 -15.67 2.64
CA ARG A 186 10.50 -15.55 1.43
C ARG A 186 12.00 -15.56 1.75
N LEU A 187 12.42 -14.91 2.83
CA LEU A 187 13.81 -14.95 3.32
C LEU A 187 14.24 -16.38 3.65
N TYR A 188 13.41 -17.11 4.40
CA TYR A 188 13.74 -18.47 4.81
C TYR A 188 13.73 -19.46 3.65
N GLN A 189 12.87 -19.25 2.66
CA GLN A 189 12.94 -19.95 1.38
C GLN A 189 14.27 -19.69 0.65
N LYS A 190 14.70 -18.42 0.55
CA LYS A 190 15.97 -18.04 -0.11
C LYS A 190 17.21 -18.60 0.60
N THR A 191 17.16 -18.71 1.94
CA THR A 191 18.26 -19.28 2.76
C THR A 191 18.23 -20.81 2.87
N GLY A 192 17.14 -21.46 2.42
CA GLY A 192 16.96 -22.91 2.54
C GLY A 192 16.59 -23.39 3.95
N ASN A 193 16.14 -22.48 4.82
CA ASN A 193 15.70 -22.80 6.17
C ASN A 193 14.24 -23.27 6.19
N ASN A 194 14.01 -24.50 5.72
CA ASN A 194 12.68 -25.10 5.59
C ASN A 194 11.87 -25.18 6.90
N VAL A 195 12.54 -25.12 8.07
CA VAL A 195 11.86 -25.16 9.37
C VAL A 195 11.21 -23.83 9.66
N MET A 196 11.96 -22.74 9.50
CA MET A 196 11.44 -21.38 9.73
C MET A 196 10.48 -20.95 8.63
N GLU A 197 10.75 -21.30 7.36
CA GLU A 197 9.82 -21.09 6.24
C GLU A 197 8.43 -21.65 6.58
N LYS A 198 8.34 -22.94 6.95
CA LYS A 198 7.08 -23.58 7.35
C LYS A 198 6.45 -22.99 8.61
N LYS A 199 7.26 -22.41 9.51
CA LYS A 199 6.74 -21.72 10.70
C LYS A 199 6.02 -20.43 10.28
N MET A 200 6.63 -19.64 9.39
CA MET A 200 6.03 -18.39 8.90
C MET A 200 4.76 -18.66 8.09
N ASP A 201 4.83 -19.60 7.14
CA ASP A 201 3.72 -20.04 6.29
C ASP A 201 2.52 -20.51 7.13
N ARG A 202 2.77 -21.39 8.13
CA ARG A 202 1.69 -21.89 9.00
C ARG A 202 1.06 -20.80 9.85
N ALA A 203 1.84 -19.83 10.34
CA ALA A 203 1.29 -18.70 11.10
C ALA A 203 0.35 -17.84 10.24
N ARG A 204 0.70 -17.62 8.97
CA ARG A 204 -0.17 -16.92 8.00
C ARG A 204 -1.42 -17.72 7.68
N GLU A 205 -1.32 -19.02 7.41
CA GLU A 205 -2.50 -19.86 7.16
C GLU A 205 -3.47 -19.88 8.36
N GLU A 206 -2.95 -19.84 9.59
CA GLU A 206 -3.78 -19.77 10.80
C GLU A 206 -4.52 -18.43 10.89
N TYR A 207 -3.88 -17.32 10.54
CA TYR A 207 -4.52 -16.02 10.43
C TYR A 207 -5.59 -16.00 9.32
N ASP A 208 -5.26 -16.47 8.12
CA ASP A 208 -6.17 -16.51 6.97
C ASP A 208 -7.44 -17.32 7.28
N LYS A 209 -7.31 -18.47 7.98
CA LYS A 209 -8.46 -19.28 8.42
C LYS A 209 -9.33 -18.56 9.46
N LYS A 210 -8.74 -17.81 10.39
CA LYS A 210 -9.50 -17.00 11.35
C LYS A 210 -10.28 -15.90 10.63
N MET A 211 -9.64 -15.22 9.69
CA MET A 211 -10.29 -14.18 8.89
C MET A 211 -11.43 -14.75 8.03
N GLU A 212 -11.23 -15.93 7.42
CA GLU A 212 -12.29 -16.61 6.67
C GLU A 212 -13.48 -16.98 7.56
N ALA A 213 -13.24 -17.52 8.76
CA ALA A 213 -14.28 -17.87 9.71
C ALA A 213 -15.09 -16.65 10.18
N TYR A 214 -14.39 -15.54 10.49
CA TYR A 214 -14.98 -14.26 10.83
C TYR A 214 -15.89 -13.73 9.70
N LEU A 215 -15.38 -13.70 8.46
CA LEU A 215 -16.14 -13.24 7.28
C LEU A 215 -17.34 -14.15 6.96
N MET A 216 -17.25 -15.44 7.26
CA MET A 216 -18.36 -16.39 7.10
C MET A 216 -19.37 -16.33 8.25
N GLY A 217 -19.20 -15.45 9.24
CA GLY A 217 -20.08 -15.34 10.41
C GLY A 217 -20.12 -16.64 11.22
N GLN A 218 -19.02 -17.39 11.23
CA GLN A 218 -18.90 -18.64 11.99
C GLN A 218 -18.32 -18.42 13.39
N ASP A 219 -17.89 -17.19 13.70
CA ASP A 219 -17.39 -16.76 15.01
C ASP A 219 -18.48 -16.01 15.79
N ASP A 220 -19.39 -16.75 16.40
CA ASP A 220 -20.25 -16.24 17.47
C ASP A 220 -19.52 -16.22 18.84
N GLU A 221 -18.24 -16.64 18.92
CA GLU A 221 -17.55 -16.92 20.20
C GLU A 221 -16.10 -16.40 20.32
N TYR A 222 -15.57 -15.67 19.33
CA TYR A 222 -14.30 -14.94 19.47
C TYR A 222 -14.47 -13.49 19.02
N GLY A 223 -15.10 -12.70 19.88
CA GLY A 223 -15.05 -11.25 19.76
C GLY A 223 -13.59 -10.81 19.73
N PHE A 224 -13.17 -10.19 18.62
CA PHE A 224 -12.16 -9.15 18.69
C PHE A 224 -12.59 -8.24 19.83
N GLY A 225 -11.77 -8.14 20.87
CA GLY A 225 -12.15 -7.51 22.13
C GLY A 225 -12.83 -6.17 21.88
N ASP A 226 -14.14 -6.17 22.12
CA ASP A 226 -14.88 -4.99 22.53
C ASP A 226 -14.13 -4.42 23.74
N ASP A 227 -13.38 -3.34 23.53
CA ASP A 227 -13.33 -2.28 24.55
C ASP A 227 -14.68 -1.54 24.52
N GLU A 228 -15.79 -2.27 24.73
CA GLU A 228 -17.06 -1.71 25.18
C GLU A 228 -17.02 -1.59 26.70
N GLU A 229 -16.44 -0.50 27.20
CA GLU A 229 -16.98 0.12 28.42
C GLU A 229 -18.20 0.98 28.03
N PHE A 230 -19.29 0.32 27.65
CA PHE A 230 -20.63 0.88 27.77
C PHE A 230 -21.46 -0.02 28.70
N MET A 231 -21.10 0.00 29.98
CA MET A 231 -21.97 -0.52 31.04
C MET A 231 -22.85 0.60 31.58
N ASP A 232 -24.10 0.56 31.13
CA ASP A 232 -25.34 0.81 31.87
C ASP A 232 -25.36 1.94 32.90
N ASP A 233 -26.20 2.94 32.63
CA ASP A 233 -27.09 3.45 33.67
C ASP A 233 -28.49 3.71 33.09
N GLU A 234 -29.44 2.97 33.65
CA GLU A 234 -30.90 3.08 33.57
C GLU A 234 -31.44 4.41 33.03
N LEU A 235 -32.21 4.36 31.93
CA LEU A 235 -33.24 5.37 31.70
C LEU A 235 -34.62 4.77 32.00
N PRO A 236 -35.21 5.08 33.17
CA PRO A 236 -36.63 4.89 33.36
C PRO A 236 -37.35 5.93 32.51
N PHE A 237 -38.53 5.61 31.99
CA PHE A 237 -39.79 6.27 32.33
C PHE A 237 -40.91 5.83 31.36
N ASN A 238 -42.07 5.64 31.98
CA ASN A 238 -43.39 5.26 31.46
C ASN A 238 -43.80 5.82 30.09
#